data_AF-K9SS99-F1
#
_entry.id   AF-K9SS99-F1
#
_cell.length_a   1.000
_cell.length_b   1.000
_cell.length_c   1.000
_cell.angle_alpha   90.00
_cell.angle_beta   90.00
_cell.angle_gamma   90.00
#
_symmetry.space_group_name_H-M   'P 1'
#
loop_
_entity.id
_entity.type
_entity.pdbx_description
1 polymer ?
#
loop_
_entity_poly.entity_id
_entity_poly.type
_entity_poly.pdbx_seq_one_letter_code
_entity_poly.pdbx_strand_id
1 'polypeptide(L)'
;MLGFATLIVFNWYQMRSQSAEYYPDSDQQELELYLIESALINQEQLNLAKKLQARQEGPLLMILLQLNFIDVNQFSGLIDWTPKARIDN
;
A
#
# COMPACT_ATOMS: atom_id res chain seq x y z
N MET A 1 -35.44 5.82 11.56
CA MET A 1 -34.52 4.82 10.99
C MET A 1 -33.89 5.42 9.74
N LEU A 2 -32.60 5.13 9.50
CA LEU A 2 -31.66 5.71 8.51
C LEU A 2 -30.91 6.95 9.05
N GLY A 3 -29.66 6.75 9.48
CA GLY A 3 -28.80 7.86 9.93
C GLY A 3 -27.39 7.52 10.42
N PHE A 4 -26.89 6.29 10.27
CA PHE A 4 -25.58 5.90 10.82
C PHE A 4 -24.53 5.48 9.78
N ALA A 5 -24.90 5.28 8.50
CA ALA A 5 -23.95 4.82 7.48
C ALA A 5 -23.00 5.92 6.94
N THR A 6 -23.34 7.20 7.12
CA THR A 6 -22.57 8.33 6.58
C THR A 6 -21.50 8.87 7.54
N LEU A 7 -21.45 8.37 8.78
CA LEU A 7 -20.61 8.95 9.83
C LEU A 7 -19.17 8.40 9.81
N ILE A 8 -18.94 7.22 9.22
CA ILE A 8 -17.59 6.65 9.06
C ILE A 8 -16.83 7.39 7.94
N VAL A 9 -17.50 7.75 6.85
CA VAL A 9 -16.89 8.45 5.71
C VAL A 9 -16.64 9.93 6.02
N PHE A 10 -17.52 10.58 6.80
CA PHE A 10 -17.37 12.01 7.12
C PHE A 10 -16.25 12.29 8.13
N ASN A 11 -15.99 11.35 9.07
CA ASN A 11 -14.86 11.45 10.00
C ASN A 11 -13.51 11.36 9.25
N TRP A 12 -13.46 10.57 8.18
CA TRP A 12 -12.28 10.42 7.34
C TRP A 12 -11.90 11.67 6.53
N TYR A 13 -12.87 12.53 6.19
CA TYR A 13 -12.57 13.74 5.42
C TYR A 13 -12.03 14.87 6.28
N GLN A 14 -12.45 14.97 7.54
CA GLN A 14 -12.09 16.08 8.43
C GLN A 14 -10.70 15.90 9.06
N MET A 15 -10.20 14.67 9.20
CA MET A 15 -8.84 14.39 9.67
C MET A 15 -7.75 14.69 8.61
N ARG A 16 -8.13 14.89 7.33
CA ARG A 16 -7.20 15.10 6.21
C ARG A 16 -6.66 16.53 6.08
N SER A 17 -7.17 17.49 6.85
CA SER A 17 -6.88 18.92 6.63
C SER A 17 -5.94 19.56 7.65
N GLN A 18 -5.31 18.83 8.57
CA GLN A 18 -4.50 19.44 9.64
C GLN A 18 -3.10 18.85 9.89
N SER A 19 -2.53 18.05 9.00
CA SER A 19 -1.09 17.74 9.07
C SER A 19 -0.43 17.95 7.71
N ALA A 20 0.54 18.84 7.68
CA ALA A 20 1.35 19.16 6.52
C ALA A 20 2.10 17.91 6.00
N GLU A 21 2.14 17.75 4.67
CA GLU A 21 3.10 16.94 3.90
C GLU A 21 3.29 15.46 4.29
N TYR A 22 2.20 14.71 4.50
CA TYR A 22 2.23 13.26 4.33
C TYR A 22 1.70 12.93 2.93
N TYR A 23 2.58 12.58 1.99
CA TYR A 23 2.21 12.16 0.64
C TYR A 23 2.06 10.62 0.64
N PRO A 24 0.85 10.06 0.87
CA PRO A 24 0.66 8.61 0.87
C PRO A 24 0.99 7.95 -0.49
N ASP A 25 1.04 8.73 -1.57
CA ASP A 25 1.42 8.24 -2.89
C ASP A 25 2.94 8.04 -3.05
N SER A 26 3.81 8.79 -2.35
CA SER A 26 5.27 8.63 -2.50
C SER A 26 5.76 7.32 -1.91
N ASP A 27 5.28 6.97 -0.72
CA ASP A 27 5.69 5.74 -0.03
C ASP A 27 5.22 4.50 -0.79
N GLN A 28 4.00 4.55 -1.37
CA GLN A 28 3.50 3.48 -2.22
C GLN A 28 4.33 3.37 -3.51
N GLN A 29 4.67 4.49 -4.16
CA GLN A 29 5.51 4.46 -5.37
C GLN A 29 6.91 3.90 -5.09
N GLU A 30 7.52 4.26 -3.97
CA GLU A 30 8.82 3.73 -3.56
C GLU A 30 8.77 2.24 -3.24
N LEU A 31 7.69 1.77 -2.62
CA LEU A 31 7.45 0.35 -2.39
C LEU A 31 7.29 -0.41 -3.71
N GLU A 32 6.49 0.12 -4.64
CA GLU A 32 6.30 -0.46 -5.97
C GLU A 32 7.62 -0.58 -6.73
N LEU A 33 8.44 0.47 -6.71
CA LEU A 33 9.79 0.46 -7.28
C LEU A 33 10.68 -0.57 -6.61
N TYR A 34 10.70 -0.61 -5.28
CA TYR A 34 11.50 -1.58 -4.53
C TYR A 34 11.12 -3.02 -4.88
N LEU A 35 9.83 -3.33 -4.95
CA LEU A 35 9.33 -4.67 -5.30
C LEU A 35 9.78 -5.13 -6.69
N ILE A 36 9.90 -4.20 -7.65
CA ILE A 36 10.38 -4.48 -9.01
C ILE A 36 11.92 -4.55 -9.05
N GLU A 37 12.62 -3.60 -8.45
CA GLU A 37 14.09 -3.55 -8.44
C GLU A 37 14.72 -4.73 -7.70
N SER A 38 14.09 -5.17 -6.60
CA SER A 38 14.50 -6.35 -5.83
C SER A 38 14.11 -7.68 -6.49
N ALA A 39 13.44 -7.63 -7.64
CA ALA A 39 12.89 -8.79 -8.35
C ALA A 39 11.97 -9.68 -7.48
N LEU A 40 11.36 -9.11 -6.43
CA LEU A 40 10.37 -9.81 -5.61
C LEU A 40 9.11 -10.10 -6.41
N ILE A 41 8.72 -9.18 -7.29
CA ILE A 41 7.63 -9.36 -8.26
C ILE A 41 8.02 -8.77 -9.62
N ASN A 42 7.28 -9.13 -10.66
CA ASN A 42 7.40 -8.51 -11.98
C ASN A 42 6.30 -7.46 -12.25
N GLN A 43 6.44 -6.72 -13.35
CA GLN A 43 5.52 -5.65 -13.71
C GLN A 43 4.08 -6.14 -13.94
N GLU A 44 3.90 -7.36 -14.44
CA GLU A 44 2.57 -7.94 -14.69
C GLU A 44 1.86 -8.27 -13.37
N GLN A 45 2.58 -8.90 -12.44
CA GLN A 45 2.11 -9.21 -11.09
C GLN A 45 1.73 -7.94 -10.34
N LEU A 46 2.57 -6.90 -10.41
CA LEU A 46 2.27 -5.60 -9.82
C LEU A 46 0.98 -5.00 -10.40
N ASN A 47 0.82 -5.01 -11.72
CA ASN A 47 -0.38 -4.48 -12.38
C ASN A 47 -1.65 -5.25 -11.98
N LEU A 48 -1.58 -6.57 -11.82
CA LEU A 48 -2.70 -7.39 -11.35
C LEU A 48 -3.07 -7.06 -9.90
N ALA A 49 -2.07 -6.93 -9.03
CA ALA A 49 -2.28 -6.56 -7.64
C ALA A 49 -2.92 -5.17 -7.51
N LYS A 50 -2.47 -4.18 -8.29
CA LYS A 50 -3.07 -2.83 -8.32
C LYS A 50 -4.51 -2.82 -8.81
N LYS A 51 -4.84 -3.65 -9.82
CA LYS A 51 -6.24 -3.80 -10.28
C LYS A 51 -7.13 -4.36 -9.19
N LEU A 52 -6.63 -5.26 -8.35
CA LEU A 52 -7.38 -5.81 -7.22
C LEU A 52 -7.43 -4.84 -6.03
N GLN A 53 -6.36 -4.09 -5.80
CA GLN A 53 -6.29 -3.01 -4.81
C GLN A 53 -7.38 -1.98 -5.05
N ALA A 54 -7.53 -1.53 -6.30
CA ALA A 54 -8.57 -0.59 -6.70
C ALA A 54 -10.01 -1.14 -6.54
N ARG A 55 -10.18 -2.47 -6.44
CA ARG A 55 -11.49 -3.12 -6.31
C ARG A 55 -11.85 -3.47 -4.87
N GLN A 56 -10.86 -3.80 -4.04
CA GLN A 56 -11.05 -4.33 -2.68
C GLN A 56 -10.65 -3.34 -1.58
N GLU A 57 -10.10 -2.17 -1.94
CA GLU A 57 -9.62 -1.15 -1.00
C GLU A 57 -8.63 -1.70 0.07
N GLY A 58 -7.86 -2.72 -0.31
CA GLY A 58 -6.91 -3.38 0.59
C GLY A 58 -5.46 -2.91 0.42
N PRO A 59 -4.57 -3.12 1.39
CA PRO A 59 -3.13 -2.84 1.25
C PRO A 59 -2.50 -3.69 0.13
N LEU A 60 -1.66 -3.08 -0.71
CA LEU A 60 -1.00 -3.74 -1.83
C LEU A 60 -0.24 -5.01 -1.40
N LEU A 61 0.51 -4.95 -0.30
CA LEU A 61 1.26 -6.10 0.23
C LEU A 61 0.37 -7.28 0.59
N MET A 62 -0.80 -7.02 1.17
CA MET A 62 -1.75 -8.09 1.54
C MET A 62 -2.30 -8.76 0.27
N ILE A 63 -2.55 -7.98 -0.77
CA ILE A 63 -3.01 -8.51 -2.06
C ILE A 63 -1.91 -9.33 -2.75
N LEU A 64 -0.65 -8.89 -2.69
CA LEU A 64 0.48 -9.66 -3.21
C LEU A 64 0.62 -11.01 -2.50
N LEU A 65 0.43 -11.05 -1.18
CA LEU A 65 0.42 -12.29 -0.41
C LEU A 65 -0.79 -13.18 -0.75
N GLN A 66 -1.99 -12.61 -0.88
CA GLN A 66 -3.20 -13.35 -1.26
C GLN A 66 -3.11 -13.97 -2.65
N LEU A 67 -2.46 -13.28 -3.59
CA LEU A 67 -2.20 -13.78 -4.94
C LEU A 67 -1.02 -14.76 -4.99
N ASN A 68 -0.35 -15.00 -3.85
CA ASN A 68 0.84 -15.83 -3.74
C ASN A 68 1.98 -15.36 -4.66
N PHE A 69 2.05 -14.04 -4.91
CA PHE A 69 3.18 -13.43 -5.64
C PHE A 69 4.39 -13.22 -4.74
N ILE A 70 4.15 -13.09 -3.44
CA ILE A 70 5.17 -13.08 -2.39
C ILE A 70 4.79 -14.11 -1.34
N ASP A 71 5.79 -14.71 -0.69
CA ASP A 71 5.58 -15.60 0.45
C ASP A 71 5.55 -14.86 1.79
N VAL A 72 5.26 -15.59 2.87
CA VAL A 72 5.16 -15.02 4.23
C VAL A 72 6.49 -14.46 4.73
N ASN A 73 7.63 -15.05 4.36
CA ASN A 73 8.95 -14.55 4.78
C ASN A 73 9.29 -13.24 4.06
N GLN A 74 9.01 -13.17 2.76
CA GLN A 74 9.17 -11.95 1.97
C GLN A 74 8.23 -10.85 2.46
N PHE A 75 6.98 -11.20 2.76
CA PHE A 75 5.99 -10.29 3.33
C PHE A 75 6.44 -9.73 4.68
N SER A 76 6.96 -10.56 5.59
CA SER A 76 7.51 -10.09 6.86
C SER A 76 8.64 -9.08 6.67
N GLY A 77 9.57 -9.33 5.74
CA GLY A 77 10.65 -8.38 5.44
C GLY A 77 10.15 -7.07 4.81
N LEU A 78 9.01 -7.10 4.12
CA LEU A 78 8.38 -5.92 3.52
C LEU A 78 7.54 -5.11 4.52
N ILE A 79 7.03 -5.73 5.60
CA ILE A 79 6.32 -4.99 6.66
C ILE A 79 7.28 -4.08 7.42
N ASP A 80 8.50 -4.54 7.64
CA ASP A 80 9.54 -3.78 8.32
C ASP A 80 10.30 -2.82 7.38
N TRP A 81 9.95 -2.81 6.09
CA TRP A 81 10.59 -1.94 5.10
C TRP A 81 10.16 -0.48 5.31
N THR A 82 11.14 0.39 5.59
CA THR A 82 10.94 1.83 5.63
C THR A 82 11.68 2.50 4.46
N PRO A 83 11.02 3.35 3.65
CA PRO A 83 11.63 4.02 2.50
C PRO A 83 12.89 4.84 2.84
N LYS A 84 13.00 5.27 4.10
CA LYS A 84 14.14 6.04 4.64
C LYS A 84 15.49 5.34 4.56
N ALA A 85 15.55 4.02 4.37
CA ALA A 85 16.81 3.27 4.25
C ALA A 85 17.60 3.57 2.96
N ARG A 86 17.03 4.32 1.99
CA ARG A 86 17.69 4.66 0.72
C ARG A 86 18.52 5.95 0.77
N ILE A 87 18.45 6.75 1.84
CA ILE A 87 19.15 8.06 1.92
C ILE A 87 20.59 7.93 2.46
N ASP A 88 20.98 6.77 2.98
CA ASP A 88 22.28 6.59 3.65
C ASP A 88 23.25 5.68 2.86
N ASN A 89 23.37 5.84 1.54
CA ASN A 89 24.44 5.19 0.76
C ASN A 89 24.95 6.05 -0.40
#